data_AF-F5P3M9-F1
#
_entry.id   AF-F5P3M9-F1
#
_cell.length_a   1.000
_cell.length_b   1.000
_cell.length_c   1.000
_cell.angle_alpha   90.00
_cell.angle_beta   90.00
_cell.angle_gamma   90.00
#
_symmetry.space_group_name_H-M   'P 1'
#
loop_
_entity.id
_entity.type
_entity.pdbx_description
1 polymer ?
#
loop_
_entity_poly.entity_id
_entity_poly.type
_entity_poly.pdbx_seq_one_letter_code
_entity_poly.pdbx_strand_id
1 'polypeptide(L)'
;MNDASGLVSLKFAVAVAMGTMIFTVGGATVEFMKVAIGGILAGFVVSWLYGRSLRFLSRWGGDEPATQIVLLFLLPFASYLIAEHIGVSGILAAVAAGMTITRSGVMRRAPLAMRLRANSTWAMLEFVFNGMVFLLLGLQLPGILETSLMAAEIDPNVEIWMLFTDIILIYAALMLVRFGWLWTMKKFSNRFLKKKPMEFGSWTTREILIASFAGVRGAITLAGVLSIPLLLPDGNVFPARYELVFLAAGVILFSLFVGVVMLPILLQHIEVADHSQQLKEERIARAATAEVAIVAIQKMEERLAADTEENIDNQLLTEVSSRVIGNLRRRADGRNDVESSVQEENLERRFRLVALRSERAELYHLRATREISNETLQKLLHDLDLLEALLIEENQ
;
A
#
# COMPACT_ATOMS: atom_id res chain seq x y z
N MET A 1 1.82 -0.47 11.08
CA MET A 1 2.00 -0.33 12.55
C MET A 1 2.85 -1.44 13.13
N ASN A 2 2.53 -2.72 12.87
CA ASN A 2 3.31 -3.88 13.37
C ASN A 2 4.83 -3.77 13.10
N ASP A 3 5.19 -3.34 11.90
CA ASP A 3 6.61 -3.22 11.51
C ASP A 3 7.33 -2.11 12.29
N ALA A 4 6.65 -0.99 12.49
CA ALA A 4 7.17 0.14 13.26
C ALA A 4 7.37 -0.24 14.74
N SER A 5 6.42 -0.96 15.34
CA SER A 5 6.58 -1.46 16.71
C SER A 5 7.71 -2.49 16.82
N GLY A 6 7.88 -3.37 15.82
CA GLY A 6 8.96 -4.36 15.82
C GLY A 6 10.35 -3.70 15.80
N LEU A 7 10.54 -2.66 14.99
CA LEU A 7 11.82 -1.97 14.92
C LEU A 7 12.11 -1.11 16.16
N VAL A 8 11.06 -0.57 16.81
CA VAL A 8 11.20 0.08 18.12
C VAL A 8 11.65 -0.93 19.17
N SER A 9 11.05 -2.13 19.22
CA SER A 9 11.50 -3.20 20.13
C SER A 9 12.95 -3.61 19.87
N LEU A 10 13.37 -3.68 18.61
CA LEU A 10 14.76 -3.95 18.24
C LEU A 10 15.71 -2.85 18.75
N LYS A 11 15.36 -1.57 18.59
CA LYS A 11 16.17 -0.46 19.12
C LYS A 11 16.38 -0.59 20.64
N PHE A 12 15.33 -0.95 21.38
CA PHE A 12 15.46 -1.21 22.82
C PHE A 12 16.34 -2.40 23.13
N ALA A 13 16.18 -3.52 22.41
CA ALA A 13 17.03 -4.70 22.59
C ALA A 13 18.52 -4.40 22.35
N VAL A 14 18.81 -3.64 21.28
CA VAL A 14 20.18 -3.20 20.97
C VAL A 14 20.71 -2.23 22.02
N ALA A 15 19.89 -1.27 22.48
CA ALA A 15 20.30 -0.32 23.53
C ALA A 15 20.66 -1.03 24.85
N VAL A 16 19.90 -2.06 25.21
CA VAL A 16 20.18 -2.93 26.36
C VAL A 16 21.46 -3.73 26.14
N ALA A 17 21.64 -4.34 24.96
CA ALA A 17 22.85 -5.10 24.63
C ALA A 17 24.11 -4.22 24.62
N MET A 18 23.98 -2.94 24.25
CA MET A 18 25.07 -1.96 24.28
C MET A 18 25.37 -1.41 25.69
N GLY A 19 24.61 -1.79 26.72
CA GLY A 19 24.76 -1.27 28.07
C GLY A 19 24.31 0.18 28.26
N THR A 20 23.75 0.81 27.23
CA THR A 20 23.22 2.19 27.28
C THR A 20 21.89 2.30 28.04
N MET A 21 21.21 1.16 28.24
CA MET A 21 19.94 1.08 28.94
C MET A 21 19.90 -0.13 29.88
N ILE A 22 19.44 0.08 31.11
CA ILE A 22 19.21 -1.00 32.07
C ILE A 22 17.82 -1.60 31.82
N PHE A 23 17.76 -2.89 31.49
CA PHE A 23 16.48 -3.55 31.28
C PHE A 23 15.73 -3.73 32.60
N THR A 24 14.59 -3.05 32.70
CA THR A 24 13.57 -3.32 33.72
C THR A 24 12.22 -3.42 33.03
N VAL A 25 11.39 -4.42 33.40
CA VAL A 25 10.09 -4.64 32.72
C VAL A 25 9.21 -3.39 32.80
N GLY A 26 9.15 -2.76 33.97
CA GLY A 26 8.38 -1.52 34.17
C GLY A 26 8.95 -0.32 33.41
N GLY A 27 10.26 -0.10 33.49
CA GLY A 27 10.93 1.01 32.80
C GLY A 27 10.82 0.91 31.28
N ALA A 28 11.14 -0.27 30.72
CA ALA A 28 11.06 -0.53 29.29
C ALA A 28 9.63 -0.37 28.75
N THR A 29 8.61 -0.81 29.51
CA THR A 29 7.21 -0.64 29.10
C THR A 29 6.79 0.83 29.05
N VAL A 30 7.16 1.62 30.06
CA VAL A 30 6.86 3.06 30.10
C VAL A 30 7.60 3.81 29.00
N GLU A 31 8.87 3.50 28.79
CA GLU A 31 9.69 4.13 27.76
C GLU A 31 9.19 3.78 26.36
N PHE A 32 8.86 2.51 26.10
CA PHE A 32 8.21 2.08 24.87
C PHE A 32 6.93 2.87 24.62
N MET A 33 6.07 3.00 25.63
CA MET A 33 4.81 3.74 25.50
C MET A 33 5.06 5.24 25.21
N LYS A 34 6.03 5.87 25.89
CA LYS A 34 6.42 7.27 25.64
C LYS A 34 6.92 7.46 24.21
N VAL A 35 7.86 6.64 23.76
CA VAL A 35 8.45 6.69 22.42
C VAL A 35 7.41 6.40 21.34
N ALA A 36 6.49 5.47 21.58
CA ALA A 36 5.43 5.10 20.66
C ALA A 36 4.35 6.18 20.54
N ILE A 37 3.78 6.64 21.67
CA ILE A 37 2.77 7.70 21.68
C ILE A 37 3.38 9.01 21.16
N GLY A 38 4.60 9.35 21.61
CA GLY A 38 5.34 10.52 21.14
C GLY A 38 5.55 10.51 19.63
N GLY A 39 5.93 9.35 19.06
CA GLY A 39 6.06 9.18 17.61
C GLY A 39 4.73 9.42 16.89
N ILE A 40 3.65 8.80 17.37
CA ILE A 40 2.30 8.98 16.78
C ILE A 40 1.87 10.46 16.82
N LEU A 41 2.07 11.14 17.95
CA LEU A 41 1.73 12.56 18.12
C LEU A 41 2.59 13.44 17.22
N ALA A 42 3.90 13.20 17.13
CA ALA A 42 4.80 13.92 16.24
C ALA A 42 4.35 13.79 14.78
N GLY A 43 4.03 12.56 14.34
CA GLY A 43 3.52 12.32 12.99
C GLY A 43 2.21 13.02 12.69
N PHE A 44 1.28 13.02 13.66
CA PHE A 44 0.03 13.77 13.55
C PHE A 44 0.28 15.28 13.42
N VAL A 45 1.12 15.86 14.28
CA VAL A 45 1.44 17.29 14.27
C VAL A 45 2.12 17.71 12.97
N VAL A 46 3.11 16.94 12.51
CA VAL A 46 3.82 17.20 11.25
C VAL A 46 2.86 17.12 10.06
N SER A 47 2.00 16.10 10.00
CA SER A 47 0.98 15.98 8.94
C SER A 47 -0.07 17.09 8.99
N TRP A 48 -0.46 17.52 10.19
CA TRP A 48 -1.39 18.63 10.37
C TRP A 48 -0.80 19.96 9.89
N LEU A 49 0.45 20.25 10.24
CA LEU A 49 1.21 21.41 9.76
C LEU A 49 1.38 21.36 8.24
N TYR A 50 1.70 20.19 7.70
CA TYR A 50 1.79 19.96 6.26
C TYR A 50 0.47 20.30 5.55
N GLY A 51 -0.66 19.75 6.02
CA GLY A 51 -1.97 20.04 5.45
C GLY A 51 -2.36 21.52 5.56
N ARG A 52 -1.89 22.22 6.60
CA ARG A 52 -2.07 23.68 6.75
C ARG A 52 -1.21 24.45 5.74
N SER A 53 0.03 24.02 5.53
CA SER A 53 0.98 24.62 4.58
C SER A 53 0.50 24.46 3.14
N LEU A 54 0.04 23.27 2.75
CA LEU A 54 -0.46 23.02 1.39
C LEU A 54 -1.64 23.92 1.03
N ARG A 55 -2.58 24.15 1.97
CA ARG A 55 -3.70 25.09 1.79
C ARG A 55 -3.26 26.55 1.69
N PHE A 56 -2.11 26.89 2.26
CA PHE A 56 -1.55 28.24 2.16
C PHE A 56 -0.82 28.41 0.83
N LEU A 57 -0.05 27.40 0.43
CA LEU A 57 0.72 27.38 -0.81
C LEU A 57 -0.20 27.43 -2.04
N SER A 58 -1.29 26.64 -2.05
CA SER A 58 -2.27 26.63 -3.15
C SER A 58 -3.01 27.98 -3.33
N ARG A 59 -2.95 28.87 -2.33
CA ARG A 59 -3.52 30.23 -2.44
C ARG A 59 -2.56 31.23 -3.05
N TRP A 60 -1.26 30.93 -3.09
CA TRP A 60 -0.18 31.89 -3.41
C TRP A 60 0.60 31.50 -4.67
N GLY A 61 0.89 30.22 -4.87
CA GLY A 61 1.49 29.68 -6.09
C GLY A 61 0.49 28.74 -6.73
N GLY A 62 0.28 28.86 -8.04
CA GLY A 62 -0.68 28.03 -8.78
C GLY A 62 -0.51 26.53 -8.51
N ASP A 63 -1.57 25.77 -8.77
CA ASP A 63 -1.66 24.32 -8.54
C ASP A 63 -0.73 23.52 -9.47
N GLU A 64 0.58 23.69 -9.35
CA GLU A 64 1.55 22.89 -10.08
C GLU A 64 1.66 21.50 -9.41
N PRO A 65 1.20 20.42 -10.06
CA PRO A 65 1.05 19.13 -9.41
C PRO A 65 2.38 18.53 -8.94
N ALA A 66 3.48 18.85 -9.62
CA ALA A 66 4.80 18.32 -9.31
C ALA A 66 5.30 18.73 -7.92
N THR A 67 5.16 20.01 -7.55
CA THR A 67 5.59 20.50 -6.23
C THR A 67 4.79 19.84 -5.10
N GLN A 68 3.48 19.68 -5.30
CA GLN A 68 2.61 19.04 -4.32
C GLN A 68 2.96 17.54 -4.14
N ILE A 69 3.36 16.86 -5.22
CA ILE A 69 3.82 15.47 -5.18
C ILE A 69 5.15 15.35 -4.41
N VAL A 70 6.14 16.20 -4.71
CA VAL A 70 7.44 16.18 -4.00
C VAL A 70 7.27 16.45 -2.51
N LEU A 71 6.44 17.43 -2.15
CA LEU A 71 6.12 17.74 -0.76
C LEU A 71 5.44 16.56 -0.05
N LEU A 72 4.57 15.83 -0.75
CA LEU A 72 3.92 14.62 -0.21
C LEU A 72 4.95 13.52 0.07
N PHE A 73 5.94 13.35 -0.81
CA PHE A 73 7.04 12.40 -0.61
C PHE A 73 7.98 12.78 0.53
N LEU A 74 8.21 14.08 0.75
CA LEU A 74 9.05 14.57 1.85
C LEU A 74 8.42 14.36 3.23
N LEU A 75 7.08 14.32 3.32
CA LEU A 75 6.35 14.23 4.59
C LEU A 75 6.79 13.06 5.50
N PRO A 76 6.87 11.79 5.04
CA PRO A 76 7.31 10.69 5.89
C PRO A 76 8.75 10.87 6.40
N PHE A 77 9.67 11.39 5.57
CA PHE A 77 11.06 11.64 5.98
C PHE A 77 11.17 12.79 6.98
N ALA A 78 10.47 13.89 6.74
CA ALA A 78 10.41 15.01 7.68
C ALA A 78 9.85 14.57 9.03
N SER A 79 8.74 13.81 9.01
CA SER A 79 8.14 13.24 10.21
C SER A 79 9.12 12.33 10.97
N TYR A 80 9.82 11.44 10.24
CA TYR A 80 10.83 10.56 10.80
C TYR A 80 11.97 11.33 11.48
N LEU A 81 12.59 12.27 10.77
CA LEU A 81 13.77 13.01 11.26
C LEU A 81 13.43 13.90 12.45
N ILE A 82 12.28 14.60 12.41
CA ILE A 82 11.82 15.44 13.52
C ILE A 82 11.58 14.60 14.77
N ALA A 83 10.92 13.44 14.61
CA ALA A 83 10.62 12.54 15.72
C ALA A 83 11.90 11.92 16.33
N GLU A 84 12.85 11.47 15.52
CA GLU A 84 14.14 10.98 16.04
C GLU A 84 14.92 12.08 16.76
N HIS A 85 14.88 13.33 16.28
CA HIS A 85 15.58 14.44 16.91
C HIS A 85 15.05 14.79 18.31
N ILE A 86 13.75 14.60 18.54
CA ILE A 86 13.11 14.78 19.86
C ILE A 86 13.10 13.50 20.72
N GLY A 87 13.76 12.43 20.26
CA GLY A 87 13.91 11.18 21.01
C GLY A 87 12.67 10.28 21.03
N VAL A 88 11.76 10.39 20.06
CA VAL A 88 10.59 9.52 19.91
C VAL A 88 10.69 8.68 18.63
N SER A 89 9.77 7.73 18.41
CA SER A 89 9.89 6.80 17.28
C SER A 89 9.65 7.51 15.94
N GLY A 90 10.71 7.68 15.14
CA GLY A 90 10.61 8.22 13.78
C GLY A 90 9.73 7.39 12.86
N ILE A 91 9.80 6.06 12.99
CA ILE A 91 9.04 5.15 12.12
C ILE A 91 7.55 5.22 12.44
N LEU A 92 7.17 5.25 13.72
CA LEU A 92 5.78 5.44 14.09
C LEU A 92 5.29 6.83 13.70
N ALA A 93 6.14 7.86 13.74
CA ALA A 93 5.80 9.19 13.26
C ALA A 93 5.55 9.22 11.74
N ALA A 94 6.39 8.57 10.94
CA ALA A 94 6.17 8.47 9.49
C ALA A 94 4.87 7.72 9.17
N VAL A 95 4.61 6.60 9.84
CA VAL A 95 3.36 5.82 9.67
C VAL A 95 2.14 6.63 10.10
N ALA A 96 2.21 7.33 11.24
CA ALA A 96 1.12 8.18 11.72
C ALA A 96 0.86 9.35 10.77
N ALA A 97 1.90 9.97 10.21
CA ALA A 97 1.76 11.02 9.20
C ALA A 97 1.06 10.50 7.94
N GLY A 98 1.47 9.31 7.45
CA GLY A 98 0.81 8.63 6.32
C GLY A 98 -0.66 8.32 6.57
N MET A 99 -1.00 7.78 7.75
CA MET A 99 -2.39 7.52 8.12
C MET A 99 -3.21 8.82 8.27
N THR A 100 -2.60 9.86 8.82
CA THR A 100 -3.24 11.15 9.05
C THR A 100 -3.56 11.83 7.72
N ILE A 101 -2.62 11.84 6.76
CA ILE A 101 -2.84 12.50 5.47
C ILE A 101 -3.97 11.83 4.68
N THR A 102 -4.03 10.50 4.69
CA THR A 102 -5.11 9.72 4.04
C THR A 102 -6.48 10.04 4.66
N ARG A 103 -6.56 10.21 5.99
CA ARG A 103 -7.82 10.52 6.69
C ARG A 103 -8.20 12.00 6.67
N SER A 104 -7.23 12.90 6.54
CA SER A 104 -7.44 14.36 6.62
C SER A 104 -8.23 14.95 5.45
N GLY A 105 -8.48 14.17 4.40
CA GLY A 105 -9.18 14.63 3.19
C GLY A 105 -8.32 15.54 2.31
N VAL A 106 -7.04 15.76 2.63
CA VAL A 106 -6.08 16.48 1.77
C VAL A 106 -6.03 15.83 0.38
N MET A 107 -5.94 14.49 0.33
CA MET A 107 -5.96 13.75 -0.94
C MET A 107 -7.32 13.81 -1.66
N ARG A 108 -8.42 14.01 -0.94
CA ARG A 108 -9.77 14.10 -1.54
C ARG A 108 -9.99 15.41 -2.30
N ARG A 109 -9.27 16.48 -1.90
CA ARG A 109 -9.34 17.79 -2.53
C ARG A 109 -8.27 18.00 -3.61
N ALA A 110 -7.30 17.09 -3.69
CA ALA A 110 -6.24 17.15 -4.69
C ALA A 110 -6.82 16.88 -6.10
N PRO A 111 -6.30 17.55 -7.15
CA PRO A 111 -6.70 17.28 -8.53
C PRO A 111 -6.54 15.80 -8.90
N LEU A 112 -7.44 15.27 -9.73
CA LEU A 112 -7.41 13.86 -10.17
C LEU A 112 -6.07 13.47 -10.77
N ALA A 113 -5.52 14.31 -11.65
CA ALA A 113 -4.22 14.10 -12.30
C ALA A 113 -3.06 13.99 -11.28
N MET A 114 -3.12 14.75 -10.17
CA MET A 114 -2.13 14.65 -9.10
C MET A 114 -2.24 13.30 -8.38
N ARG A 115 -3.46 12.86 -8.05
CA ARG A 115 -3.70 11.60 -7.34
C ARG A 115 -3.25 10.39 -8.15
N LEU A 116 -3.60 10.34 -9.43
CA LEU A 116 -3.19 9.26 -10.33
C LEU A 116 -1.66 9.18 -10.43
N ARG A 117 -1.00 10.32 -10.72
CA ARG A 117 0.47 10.38 -10.81
C ARG A 117 1.13 10.00 -9.48
N ALA A 118 0.66 10.53 -8.35
CA ALA A 118 1.23 10.23 -7.03
C ALA A 118 1.11 8.75 -6.68
N ASN A 119 -0.03 8.13 -6.97
CA ASN A 119 -0.25 6.69 -6.73
C ASN A 119 0.69 5.84 -7.58
N SER A 120 0.82 6.15 -8.88
CA SER A 120 1.74 5.42 -9.77
C SER A 120 3.20 5.58 -9.34
N THR A 121 3.62 6.79 -8.96
CA THR A 121 4.98 7.04 -8.46
C THR A 121 5.22 6.31 -7.13
N TRP A 122 4.22 6.28 -6.23
CA TRP A 122 4.32 5.53 -4.97
C TRP A 122 4.46 4.03 -5.21
N ALA A 123 3.65 3.45 -6.10
CA ALA A 123 3.73 2.04 -6.48
C ALA A 123 5.08 1.69 -7.11
N MET A 124 5.61 2.56 -7.98
CA MET A 124 6.95 2.38 -8.54
C MET A 124 8.04 2.40 -7.46
N LEU A 125 7.99 3.36 -6.54
CA LEU A 125 8.96 3.44 -5.44
C LEU A 125 8.87 2.23 -4.50
N GLU A 126 7.66 1.79 -4.17
CA GLU A 126 7.45 0.58 -3.37
C GLU A 126 8.03 -0.65 -4.06
N PHE A 127 7.80 -0.81 -5.36
CA PHE A 127 8.38 -1.89 -6.15
C PHE A 127 9.91 -1.84 -6.15
N VAL A 128 10.50 -0.66 -6.40
CA VAL A 128 11.96 -0.48 -6.43
C VAL A 128 12.58 -0.73 -5.06
N PHE A 129 12.02 -0.18 -3.98
CA PHE A 129 12.57 -0.37 -2.63
C PHE A 129 12.43 -1.82 -2.15
N ASN A 130 11.28 -2.46 -2.38
CA ASN A 130 11.14 -3.88 -2.05
C ASN A 130 12.12 -4.73 -2.87
N GLY A 131 12.24 -4.48 -4.17
CA GLY A 131 13.20 -5.14 -5.05
C GLY A 131 14.66 -4.94 -4.60
N MET A 132 15.02 -3.72 -4.22
CA MET A 132 16.36 -3.37 -3.74
C MET A 132 16.69 -4.11 -2.44
N VAL A 133 15.76 -4.22 -1.50
CA VAL A 133 16.02 -4.92 -0.23
C VAL A 133 16.22 -6.42 -0.45
N PHE A 134 15.45 -7.05 -1.34
CA PHE A 134 15.68 -8.45 -1.70
C PHE A 134 16.94 -8.67 -2.53
N LEU A 135 17.31 -7.73 -3.40
CA LEU A 135 18.57 -7.76 -4.14
C LEU A 135 19.75 -7.68 -3.17
N LEU A 136 19.70 -6.75 -2.21
CA LEU A 136 20.72 -6.62 -1.16
C LEU A 136 20.83 -7.88 -0.31
N LEU A 137 19.70 -8.49 0.07
CA LEU A 137 19.71 -9.79 0.74
C LEU A 137 20.45 -10.82 -0.12
N GLY A 138 20.03 -10.98 -1.38
CA GLY A 138 20.62 -11.94 -2.31
C GLY A 138 22.12 -11.75 -2.50
N LEU A 139 22.59 -10.50 -2.59
CA LEU A 139 24.00 -10.16 -2.72
C LEU A 139 24.80 -10.44 -1.43
N GLN A 140 24.18 -10.24 -0.26
CA GLN A 140 24.83 -10.47 1.04
C GLN A 140 24.82 -11.94 1.46
N LEU A 141 23.90 -12.77 0.94
CA LEU A 141 23.76 -14.17 1.34
C LEU A 141 25.07 -14.98 1.29
N PRO A 142 25.89 -14.94 0.22
CA PRO A 142 27.15 -15.68 0.19
C PRO A 142 28.09 -15.26 1.32
N GLY A 143 28.23 -13.95 1.55
CA GLY A 143 29.06 -13.43 2.62
C GLY A 143 28.55 -13.81 4.01
N ILE A 144 27.23 -13.79 4.22
CA ILE A 144 26.59 -14.22 5.47
C ILE A 144 26.84 -15.72 5.70
N LEU A 145 26.71 -16.56 4.66
CA LEU A 145 26.98 -18.00 4.74
C LEU A 145 28.44 -18.26 5.08
N GLU A 146 29.38 -17.67 4.35
CA GLU A 146 30.82 -17.87 4.57
C GLU A 146 31.25 -17.45 5.97
N THR A 147 30.89 -16.23 6.41
CA THR A 147 31.28 -15.74 7.74
C THR A 147 30.63 -16.54 8.87
N SER A 148 29.39 -16.97 8.71
CA SER A 148 28.69 -17.72 9.76
C SER A 148 29.17 -19.16 9.86
N LEU A 149 29.48 -19.80 8.74
CA LEU A 149 30.05 -21.15 8.72
C LEU A 149 31.46 -21.16 9.30
N MET A 150 32.31 -20.21 8.91
CA MET A 150 33.66 -20.07 9.48
C MET A 150 33.62 -19.78 10.98
N ALA A 151 32.70 -18.94 11.45
CA ALA A 151 32.56 -18.65 12.88
C ALA A 151 32.02 -19.85 13.67
N ALA A 152 31.10 -20.63 13.09
CA ALA A 152 30.58 -21.86 13.71
C ALA A 152 31.65 -22.96 13.79
N GLU A 153 32.55 -23.08 12.81
CA GLU A 153 33.69 -24.02 12.87
C GLU A 153 34.69 -23.70 13.98
N ILE A 154 34.76 -22.43 14.42
CA ILE A 154 35.68 -21.97 15.47
C ILE A 154 35.09 -22.14 16.87
N ASP A 155 33.75 -22.19 17.01
CA ASP A 155 33.07 -22.36 18.29
C ASP A 155 32.85 -23.86 18.61
N PRO A 156 33.50 -24.43 19.64
CA PRO A 156 33.35 -25.85 19.98
C PRO A 156 31.93 -26.27 20.40
N ASN A 157 31.04 -25.31 20.69
CA ASN A 157 29.70 -25.58 21.20
C ASN A 157 28.59 -25.46 20.14
N VAL A 158 28.91 -25.04 18.90
CA VAL A 158 27.90 -24.78 17.86
C VAL A 158 28.17 -25.65 16.63
N GLU A 159 27.42 -26.75 16.49
CA GLU A 159 27.44 -27.52 15.25
C GLU A 159 26.66 -26.80 14.14
N ILE A 160 27.16 -26.83 12.91
CA ILE A 160 26.54 -26.16 11.74
C ILE A 160 25.06 -26.56 11.56
N TRP A 161 24.70 -27.80 11.88
CA TRP A 161 23.32 -28.28 11.82
C TRP A 161 22.38 -27.56 12.79
N MET A 162 22.89 -27.09 13.93
CA MET A 162 22.10 -26.37 14.94
C MET A 162 21.55 -25.06 14.36
N LEU A 163 22.34 -24.33 13.58
CA LEU A 163 21.90 -23.09 12.93
C LEU A 163 20.71 -23.30 11.99
N PHE A 164 20.71 -24.39 11.22
CA PHE A 164 19.59 -24.75 10.35
C PHE A 164 18.36 -25.21 11.15
N THR A 165 18.57 -25.95 12.24
CA THR A 165 17.47 -26.31 13.13
C THR A 165 16.85 -25.10 13.83
N ASP A 166 17.66 -24.10 14.19
CA ASP A 166 17.20 -22.86 14.80
C ASP A 166 16.35 -22.04 13.84
N ILE A 167 16.71 -21.98 12.55
CA ILE A 167 15.86 -21.35 11.52
C ILE A 167 14.47 -22.00 11.49
N ILE A 168 14.42 -23.34 11.47
CA ILE A 168 13.15 -24.09 11.44
C ILE A 168 12.37 -23.87 12.73
N LEU A 169 13.03 -23.91 13.89
CA LEU A 169 12.41 -23.75 15.20
C LEU A 169 11.87 -22.33 15.39
N ILE A 170 12.65 -21.30 15.04
CA ILE A 170 12.24 -19.90 15.07
C ILE A 170 11.04 -19.69 14.14
N TYR A 171 11.11 -20.19 12.90
CA TYR A 171 9.99 -20.08 11.98
C TYR A 171 8.73 -20.78 12.51
N ALA A 172 8.86 -22.00 13.04
CA ALA A 172 7.75 -22.73 13.64
C ALA A 172 7.16 -21.98 14.84
N ALA A 173 8.00 -21.43 15.72
CA ALA A 173 7.56 -20.61 16.85
C ALA A 173 6.82 -19.35 16.38
N LEU A 174 7.34 -18.64 15.38
CA LEU A 174 6.67 -17.47 14.79
C LEU A 174 5.30 -17.83 14.20
N MET A 175 5.21 -18.97 13.51
CA MET A 175 3.96 -19.47 12.94
C MET A 175 2.95 -19.86 14.03
N LEU A 176 3.39 -20.54 15.09
CA LEU A 176 2.54 -20.90 16.23
C LEU A 176 2.03 -19.67 16.98
N VAL A 177 2.91 -18.69 17.24
CA VAL A 177 2.52 -17.42 17.89
C VAL A 177 1.50 -16.68 17.02
N ARG A 178 1.75 -16.60 15.70
CA ARG A 178 0.83 -15.92 14.77
C ARG A 178 -0.53 -16.61 14.68
N PHE A 179 -0.54 -17.92 14.47
CA PHE A 179 -1.76 -18.71 14.42
C PHE A 179 -2.52 -18.63 15.75
N GLY A 180 -1.83 -18.82 16.87
CA GLY A 180 -2.38 -18.73 18.22
C GLY A 180 -2.96 -17.35 18.53
N TRP A 181 -2.29 -16.28 18.08
CA TRP A 181 -2.79 -14.91 18.23
C TRP A 181 -4.08 -14.68 17.43
N LEU A 182 -4.10 -15.04 16.14
CA LEU A 182 -5.29 -14.89 15.29
C LEU A 182 -6.46 -15.74 15.80
N TRP A 183 -6.18 -16.97 16.22
CA TRP A 183 -7.17 -17.86 16.80
C TRP A 183 -7.74 -17.33 18.12
N THR A 184 -6.88 -16.82 19.00
CA THR A 184 -7.29 -16.17 20.25
C THR A 184 -8.14 -14.94 19.98
N MET A 185 -7.74 -14.09 19.02
CA MET A 185 -8.50 -12.90 18.64
C MET A 185 -9.87 -13.25 18.04
N LYS A 186 -9.96 -14.30 17.23
CA LYS A 186 -11.26 -14.81 16.76
C LYS A 186 -12.15 -15.25 17.92
N LYS A 187 -11.62 -16.07 18.85
CA LYS A 187 -12.37 -16.53 20.03
C LYS A 187 -12.82 -15.37 20.91
N PHE A 188 -11.95 -14.38 21.10
CA PHE A 188 -12.25 -13.17 21.83
C PHE A 188 -13.35 -12.35 21.15
N SER A 189 -13.25 -12.13 19.84
CA SER A 189 -14.26 -11.45 19.02
C SER A 189 -15.65 -12.07 19.20
N ASN A 190 -15.74 -13.38 19.01
CA ASN A 190 -17.02 -14.10 19.05
C ASN A 190 -17.61 -14.17 20.45
N ARG A 191 -16.77 -14.11 21.49
CA ARG A 191 -17.21 -14.16 22.88
C ARG A 191 -17.65 -12.80 23.41
N PHE A 192 -16.89 -11.74 23.11
CA PHE A 192 -17.05 -10.42 23.74
C PHE A 192 -17.63 -9.34 22.81
N LEU A 193 -17.43 -9.42 21.50
CA LEU A 193 -17.88 -8.40 20.53
C LEU A 193 -19.12 -8.84 19.72
N LYS A 194 -20.19 -9.28 20.38
CA LYS A 194 -21.38 -9.81 19.69
C LYS A 194 -22.14 -8.79 18.81
N LYS A 195 -22.08 -7.49 19.13
CA LYS A 195 -22.80 -6.43 18.38
C LYS A 195 -22.04 -5.93 17.15
N LYS A 196 -20.71 -5.99 17.19
CA LYS A 196 -19.80 -5.60 16.11
C LYS A 196 -18.58 -6.53 16.16
N PRO A 197 -18.71 -7.79 15.74
CA PRO A 197 -17.58 -8.70 15.73
C PRO A 197 -16.48 -8.11 14.83
N MET A 198 -15.23 -8.33 15.20
CA MET A 198 -14.09 -8.05 14.33
C MET A 198 -14.26 -8.85 13.02
N GLU A 199 -13.78 -8.33 11.89
CA GLU A 199 -13.92 -8.97 10.56
C GLU A 199 -13.42 -10.41 10.54
N PHE A 200 -12.43 -10.73 11.38
CA PHE A 200 -11.84 -12.06 11.51
C PHE A 200 -12.63 -13.03 12.40
N GLY A 201 -13.75 -12.58 12.99
CA GLY A 201 -14.60 -13.38 13.86
C GLY A 201 -15.35 -14.49 13.11
N SER A 202 -15.73 -14.22 11.86
CA SER A 202 -16.38 -15.18 10.95
C SER A 202 -15.39 -16.14 10.28
N TRP A 203 -14.08 -15.87 10.36
CA TRP A 203 -13.10 -16.61 9.59
C TRP A 203 -13.05 -18.09 9.91
N THR A 204 -12.94 -18.96 8.92
CA THR A 204 -12.71 -20.39 9.14
C THR A 204 -11.31 -20.66 9.71
N THR A 205 -11.09 -21.82 10.32
CA THR A 205 -9.73 -22.23 10.76
C THR A 205 -8.75 -22.30 9.60
N ARG A 206 -9.23 -22.62 8.39
CA ARG A 206 -8.45 -22.62 7.15
C ARG A 206 -8.03 -21.21 6.75
N GLU A 207 -8.94 -20.24 6.81
CA GLU A 207 -8.62 -18.82 6.56
C GLU A 207 -7.60 -18.28 7.58
N ILE A 208 -7.67 -18.68 8.84
CA ILE A 208 -6.66 -18.33 9.84
C ILE A 208 -5.29 -18.95 9.49
N LEU A 209 -5.26 -20.20 9.02
CA LEU A 209 -4.02 -20.82 8.55
C LEU A 209 -3.45 -20.05 7.36
N ILE A 210 -4.27 -19.73 6.37
CA ILE A 210 -3.86 -18.94 5.20
C ILE A 210 -3.31 -17.58 5.63
N ALA A 211 -4.02 -16.84 6.49
CA ALA A 211 -3.57 -15.57 7.02
C ALA A 211 -2.26 -15.68 7.83
N SER A 212 -1.97 -16.86 8.40
CA SER A 212 -0.71 -17.13 9.10
C SER A 212 0.46 -17.29 8.11
N PHE A 213 0.26 -18.02 7.01
CA PHE A 213 1.27 -18.22 5.97
C PHE A 213 1.40 -17.03 4.99
N ALA A 214 0.37 -16.20 4.84
CA ALA A 214 0.31 -15.13 3.84
C ALA A 214 1.20 -13.92 4.15
N GLY A 215 1.65 -13.73 5.40
CA GLY A 215 2.55 -12.61 5.70
C GLY A 215 3.99 -13.01 5.49
N VAL A 216 4.40 -13.01 4.23
CA VAL A 216 5.79 -13.14 3.83
C VAL A 216 6.52 -11.86 4.22
N ARG A 217 7.57 -11.99 5.01
CA ARG A 217 8.33 -10.86 5.58
C ARG A 217 9.78 -10.97 5.13
N GLY A 218 10.39 -9.84 4.81
CA GLY A 218 11.81 -9.81 4.45
C GLY A 218 12.44 -8.47 4.71
N ALA A 219 11.87 -7.41 4.12
CA ALA A 219 12.60 -6.16 4.03
C ALA A 219 12.90 -5.49 5.38
N ILE A 220 11.91 -5.47 6.28
CA ILE A 220 12.03 -4.73 7.54
C ILE A 220 12.86 -5.52 8.57
N THR A 221 12.71 -6.84 8.60
CA THR A 221 13.56 -7.70 9.42
C THR A 221 15.03 -7.59 8.98
N LEU A 222 15.29 -7.60 7.67
CA LEU A 222 16.63 -7.43 7.14
C LEU A 222 17.21 -6.05 7.50
N ALA A 223 16.46 -4.97 7.24
CA ALA A 223 16.88 -3.62 7.60
C ALA A 223 17.19 -3.50 9.10
N GLY A 224 16.34 -4.10 9.95
CA GLY A 224 16.57 -4.16 11.38
C GLY A 224 17.88 -4.85 11.73
N VAL A 225 18.10 -6.06 11.24
CA VAL A 225 19.29 -6.84 11.60
C VAL A 225 20.58 -6.24 11.04
N LEU A 226 20.53 -5.63 9.85
CA LEU A 226 21.67 -4.88 9.30
C LEU A 226 21.95 -3.58 10.07
N SER A 227 20.96 -2.99 10.73
CA SER A 227 21.13 -1.81 11.58
C SER A 227 21.81 -2.11 12.92
N ILE A 228 21.98 -3.39 13.29
CA ILE A 228 22.72 -3.76 14.50
C ILE A 228 24.17 -3.29 14.37
N PRO A 229 24.69 -2.49 15.32
CA PRO A 229 26.05 -1.97 15.29
C PRO A 229 27.10 -3.08 15.14
N LEU A 230 28.18 -2.77 14.43
CA LEU A 230 29.33 -3.69 14.32
C LEU A 230 30.13 -3.77 15.62
N LEU A 231 30.18 -2.67 16.37
CA LEU A 231 30.98 -2.50 17.56
C LEU A 231 30.12 -1.99 18.73
N LEU A 232 30.47 -2.43 19.93
CA LEU A 232 30.00 -1.88 21.19
C LEU A 232 30.65 -0.50 21.45
N PRO A 233 30.09 0.31 22.37
CA PRO A 233 30.69 1.60 22.76
C PRO A 233 32.14 1.49 23.22
N ASP A 234 32.52 0.35 23.81
CA ASP A 234 33.87 0.06 24.29
C ASP A 234 34.85 -0.37 23.18
N GLY A 235 34.40 -0.40 21.91
CA GLY A 235 35.22 -0.80 20.75
C GLY A 235 35.28 -2.30 20.48
N ASN A 236 34.72 -3.13 21.36
CA ASN A 236 34.61 -4.58 21.16
C ASN A 236 33.58 -4.93 20.08
N VAL A 237 33.75 -6.08 19.40
CA VAL A 237 32.80 -6.56 18.38
C VAL A 237 31.45 -6.87 19.02
N PHE A 238 30.35 -6.53 18.35
CA PHE A 238 29.01 -6.84 18.83
C PHE A 238 28.82 -8.37 18.92
N PRO A 239 28.41 -8.90 20.09
CA PRO A 239 28.34 -10.34 20.32
C PRO A 239 27.30 -11.02 19.42
N ALA A 240 27.66 -12.17 18.85
CA ALA A 240 26.77 -13.02 18.03
C ALA A 240 26.03 -12.30 16.88
N ARG A 241 26.57 -11.17 16.37
CA ARG A 241 25.91 -10.42 15.29
C ARG A 241 25.77 -11.26 14.02
N TYR A 242 26.80 -12.02 13.67
CA TYR A 242 26.78 -12.87 12.46
C TYR A 242 25.65 -13.91 12.55
N GLU A 243 25.44 -14.50 13.73
CA GLU A 243 24.40 -15.48 14.00
C GLU A 243 23.00 -14.86 13.87
N LEU A 244 22.79 -13.66 14.44
CA LEU A 244 21.53 -12.93 14.28
C LEU A 244 21.22 -12.61 12.80
N VAL A 245 22.25 -12.21 12.04
CA VAL A 245 22.14 -11.95 10.60
C VAL A 245 21.82 -13.23 9.82
N PHE A 246 22.49 -14.33 10.14
CA PHE A 246 22.26 -15.64 9.53
C PHE A 246 20.85 -16.16 9.80
N LEU A 247 20.42 -16.18 11.07
CA LEU A 247 19.10 -16.65 11.45
C LEU A 247 18.00 -15.79 10.83
N ALA A 248 18.17 -14.47 10.81
CA ALA A 248 17.20 -13.58 10.19
C ALA A 248 17.11 -13.81 8.67
N ALA A 249 18.24 -13.87 7.96
CA ALA A 249 18.27 -14.14 6.53
C ALA A 249 17.67 -15.53 6.21
N GLY A 250 18.04 -16.55 7.00
CA GLY A 250 17.53 -17.90 6.87
C GLY A 250 16.03 -17.99 7.10
N VAL A 251 15.50 -17.37 8.15
CA VAL A 251 14.05 -17.33 8.43
C VAL A 251 13.30 -16.58 7.33
N ILE A 252 13.85 -15.48 6.80
CA ILE A 252 13.25 -14.75 5.67
C ILE A 252 13.13 -15.66 4.44
N LEU A 253 14.23 -16.27 4.01
CA LEU A 253 14.23 -17.18 2.85
C LEU A 253 13.34 -18.39 3.05
N PHE A 254 13.40 -19.00 4.24
CA PHE A 254 12.57 -20.15 4.57
C PHE A 254 11.09 -19.77 4.57
N SER A 255 10.72 -18.61 5.13
CA SER A 255 9.34 -18.13 5.11
C SER A 255 8.83 -17.81 3.70
N LEU A 256 9.68 -17.25 2.83
CA LEU A 256 9.38 -17.03 1.42
C LEU A 256 9.11 -18.35 0.71
N PHE A 257 10.00 -19.33 0.86
CA PHE A 257 9.88 -20.64 0.24
C PHE A 257 8.61 -21.36 0.71
N VAL A 258 8.39 -21.43 2.02
CA VAL A 258 7.20 -22.06 2.60
C VAL A 258 5.93 -21.32 2.18
N GLY A 259 5.95 -19.99 2.13
CA GLY A 259 4.82 -19.18 1.67
C GLY A 259 4.45 -19.46 0.21
N VAL A 260 5.43 -19.49 -0.69
CA VAL A 260 5.23 -19.77 -2.13
C VAL A 260 4.66 -21.16 -2.37
N VAL A 261 5.07 -22.16 -1.57
CA VAL A 261 4.58 -23.55 -1.72
C VAL A 261 3.24 -23.76 -1.01
N MET A 262 3.09 -23.29 0.22
CA MET A 262 1.91 -23.57 1.05
C MET A 262 0.69 -22.74 0.64
N LEU A 263 0.87 -21.49 0.20
CA LEU A 263 -0.29 -20.65 -0.15
C LEU A 263 -1.12 -21.22 -1.30
N PRO A 264 -0.56 -21.62 -2.45
CA PRO A 264 -1.35 -22.25 -3.52
C PRO A 264 -2.12 -23.48 -3.05
N ILE A 265 -1.47 -24.35 -2.25
CA ILE A 265 -2.08 -25.57 -1.70
C ILE A 265 -3.23 -25.23 -0.75
N LEU A 266 -3.01 -24.27 0.16
CA LEU A 266 -4.02 -23.87 1.14
C LEU A 266 -5.20 -23.14 0.49
N LEU A 267 -4.97 -22.42 -0.60
CA LEU A 267 -6.00 -21.70 -1.35
C LEU A 267 -6.78 -22.60 -2.32
N GLN A 268 -6.26 -23.77 -2.68
CA GLN A 268 -6.92 -24.70 -3.58
C GLN A 268 -8.27 -25.16 -2.99
N HIS A 269 -9.38 -24.94 -3.69
CA HIS A 269 -10.76 -25.25 -3.24
C HIS A 269 -11.35 -24.28 -2.18
N ILE A 270 -10.82 -23.07 -2.05
CA ILE A 270 -11.60 -22.00 -1.42
C ILE A 270 -12.50 -21.43 -2.50
N GLU A 271 -13.78 -21.77 -2.42
CA GLU A 271 -14.81 -20.96 -3.07
C GLU A 271 -14.67 -19.55 -2.49
N VAL A 272 -14.26 -18.60 -3.32
CA VAL A 272 -14.19 -17.18 -2.97
C VAL A 272 -15.63 -16.72 -2.75
N ALA A 273 -16.17 -17.01 -1.55
CA ALA A 273 -17.51 -16.63 -1.14
C ALA A 273 -17.69 -15.10 -1.12
N ASP A 274 -16.58 -14.35 -1.15
CA ASP A 274 -16.54 -12.91 -0.96
C ASP A 274 -16.78 -12.08 -2.23
N HIS A 275 -16.63 -12.66 -3.43
CA HIS A 275 -16.95 -11.91 -4.65
C HIS A 275 -18.42 -11.49 -4.66
N SER A 276 -19.33 -12.34 -4.18
CA SER A 276 -20.76 -12.01 -4.15
C SER A 276 -21.08 -10.84 -3.21
N GLN A 277 -20.41 -10.75 -2.07
CA GLN A 277 -20.65 -9.72 -1.06
C GLN A 277 -19.96 -8.40 -1.44
N GLN A 278 -18.73 -8.46 -1.93
CA GLN A 278 -18.00 -7.31 -2.44
C GLN A 278 -18.67 -6.70 -3.68
N LEU A 279 -19.13 -7.54 -4.63
CA LEU A 279 -19.92 -7.09 -5.77
C LEU A 279 -21.26 -6.48 -5.34
N LYS A 280 -21.87 -6.99 -4.26
CA LYS A 280 -23.11 -6.42 -3.72
C LYS A 280 -22.87 -5.04 -3.09
N GLU A 281 -21.79 -4.90 -2.31
CA GLU A 281 -21.38 -3.62 -1.74
C GLU A 281 -21.06 -2.60 -2.85
N GLU A 282 -20.30 -3.01 -3.86
CA GLU A 282 -19.98 -2.18 -5.02
C GLU A 282 -21.25 -1.75 -5.77
N ARG A 283 -22.22 -2.64 -5.98
CA ARG A 283 -23.50 -2.29 -6.60
C ARG A 283 -24.28 -1.26 -5.81
N ILE A 284 -24.37 -1.45 -4.49
CA ILE A 284 -25.05 -0.49 -3.61
C ILE A 284 -24.36 0.88 -3.70
N ALA A 285 -23.02 0.90 -3.70
CA ALA A 285 -22.25 2.12 -3.84
C ALA A 285 -22.42 2.78 -5.23
N ARG A 286 -22.40 2.00 -6.32
CA ARG A 286 -22.62 2.48 -7.70
C ARG A 286 -24.03 3.04 -7.86
N ALA A 287 -25.05 2.36 -7.34
CA ALA A 287 -26.43 2.83 -7.38
C ALA A 287 -26.60 4.15 -6.61
N ALA A 288 -26.12 4.21 -5.37
CA ALA A 288 -26.21 5.42 -4.54
C ALA A 288 -25.45 6.61 -5.16
N THR A 289 -24.26 6.37 -5.72
CA THR A 289 -23.48 7.44 -6.38
C THR A 289 -24.12 7.89 -7.70
N ALA A 290 -24.70 6.97 -8.49
CA ALA A 290 -25.43 7.31 -9.70
C ALA A 290 -26.68 8.15 -9.40
N GLU A 291 -27.45 7.82 -8.36
CA GLU A 291 -28.60 8.62 -7.94
C GLU A 291 -28.22 10.07 -7.60
N VAL A 292 -27.17 10.24 -6.78
CA VAL A 292 -26.67 11.57 -6.42
C VAL A 292 -26.17 12.34 -7.66
N ALA A 293 -25.47 11.66 -8.57
CA ALA A 293 -24.99 12.26 -9.81
C ALA A 293 -26.13 12.68 -10.74
N ILE A 294 -27.19 11.87 -10.88
CA ILE A 294 -28.38 12.21 -11.67
C ILE A 294 -29.06 13.46 -11.12
N VAL A 295 -29.25 13.55 -9.80
CA VAL A 295 -29.82 14.74 -9.16
C VAL A 295 -28.94 15.98 -9.38
N ALA A 296 -27.62 15.82 -9.36
CA ALA A 296 -26.69 16.92 -9.64
C ALA A 296 -26.77 17.39 -11.09
N ILE A 297 -26.89 16.47 -12.05
CA ILE A 297 -27.06 16.79 -13.48
C ILE A 297 -28.39 17.51 -13.71
N GLN A 298 -29.49 17.03 -13.11
CA GLN A 298 -30.81 17.68 -13.22
C GLN A 298 -30.77 19.12 -12.66
N LYS A 299 -30.10 19.34 -11.53
CA LYS A 299 -29.91 20.70 -10.99
C LYS A 299 -29.03 21.58 -11.89
N MET A 300 -28.06 21.00 -12.59
CA MET A 300 -27.24 21.73 -13.56
C MET A 300 -28.07 22.10 -14.79
N GLU A 301 -28.89 21.17 -15.28
CA GLU A 301 -29.84 21.38 -16.38
C GLU A 301 -30.81 22.52 -16.07
N GLU A 302 -31.43 22.51 -14.88
CA GLU A 302 -32.31 23.61 -14.43
C GLU A 302 -31.59 24.96 -14.37
N ARG A 303 -30.33 24.98 -13.92
CA ARG A 303 -29.52 26.21 -13.85
C ARG A 303 -29.18 26.74 -15.25
N LEU A 304 -28.74 25.86 -16.15
CA LEU A 304 -28.38 26.23 -17.52
C LEU A 304 -29.60 26.65 -18.34
N ALA A 305 -30.75 26.00 -18.14
CA ALA A 305 -32.00 26.39 -18.78
C ALA A 305 -32.51 27.76 -18.30
N ALA A 306 -32.17 28.16 -17.07
CA ALA A 306 -32.48 29.48 -16.52
C ALA A 306 -31.42 30.55 -16.86
N ASP A 307 -30.23 30.14 -17.28
CA ASP A 307 -29.13 31.04 -17.60
C ASP A 307 -29.32 31.64 -19.00
N THR A 308 -29.53 32.95 -19.06
CA THR A 308 -29.79 33.66 -20.32
C THR A 308 -28.49 34.09 -21.01
N GLU A 309 -27.33 34.00 -20.33
CA GLU A 309 -26.03 34.40 -20.91
C GLU A 309 -25.45 33.32 -21.84
N GLU A 310 -25.58 32.04 -21.51
CA GLU A 310 -25.02 30.94 -22.34
C GLU A 310 -25.89 30.58 -23.55
N ASN A 311 -27.17 30.99 -23.58
CA ASN A 311 -28.13 30.81 -24.70
C ASN A 311 -28.06 29.41 -25.37
N ILE A 312 -28.00 28.36 -24.56
CA ILE A 312 -27.92 26.97 -25.01
C ILE A 312 -29.30 26.52 -25.49
N ASP A 313 -29.35 25.82 -26.62
CA ASP A 313 -30.60 25.20 -27.10
C ASP A 313 -31.12 24.19 -26.07
N ASN A 314 -32.33 24.42 -25.58
CA ASN A 314 -32.98 23.61 -24.57
C ASN A 314 -33.18 22.15 -25.04
N GLN A 315 -33.30 21.93 -26.35
CA GLN A 315 -33.40 20.59 -26.92
C GLN A 315 -32.06 19.84 -26.83
N LEU A 316 -30.95 20.50 -27.17
CA LEU A 316 -29.60 19.94 -27.01
C LEU A 316 -29.25 19.68 -25.54
N LEU A 317 -29.64 20.59 -24.65
CA LEU A 317 -29.45 20.45 -23.21
C LEU A 317 -30.13 19.18 -22.68
N THR A 318 -31.41 18.99 -23.04
CA THR A 318 -32.20 17.82 -22.63
C THR A 318 -31.65 16.52 -23.24
N GLU A 319 -31.23 16.55 -24.51
CA GLU A 319 -30.63 15.40 -25.18
C GLU A 319 -29.32 14.96 -24.51
N VAL A 320 -28.41 15.90 -24.24
CA VAL A 320 -27.13 15.59 -23.58
C VAL A 320 -27.36 15.11 -22.14
N SER A 321 -28.22 15.79 -21.38
CA SER A 321 -28.58 15.40 -20.00
C SER A 321 -29.14 13.97 -19.98
N SER A 322 -30.13 13.68 -20.83
CA SER A 322 -30.75 12.35 -20.91
C SER A 322 -29.76 11.25 -21.33
N ARG A 323 -28.84 11.53 -22.26
CA ARG A 323 -27.78 10.60 -22.65
C ARG A 323 -26.84 10.27 -21.49
N VAL A 324 -26.42 11.29 -20.74
CA VAL A 324 -25.54 11.11 -19.59
C VAL A 324 -26.26 10.37 -18.46
N ILE A 325 -27.50 10.76 -18.14
CA ILE A 325 -28.35 10.08 -17.14
C ILE A 325 -28.60 8.62 -17.53
N GLY A 326 -28.86 8.34 -18.81
CA GLY A 326 -29.04 6.99 -19.34
C GLY A 326 -27.79 6.12 -19.12
N ASN A 327 -26.60 6.67 -19.35
CA ASN A 327 -25.33 5.98 -19.04
C ASN A 327 -25.14 5.73 -17.53
N LEU A 328 -25.47 6.71 -16.68
CA LEU A 328 -25.39 6.56 -15.22
C LEU A 328 -26.33 5.46 -14.72
N ARG A 329 -27.56 5.42 -15.22
CA ARG A 329 -28.56 4.39 -14.86
C ARG A 329 -28.15 3.01 -15.32
N ARG A 330 -27.66 2.85 -16.55
CA ARG A 330 -27.19 1.55 -17.05
C ARG A 330 -26.06 0.97 -16.20
N ARG A 331 -25.13 1.81 -15.73
CA ARG A 331 -24.06 1.37 -14.81
C ARG A 331 -24.55 1.03 -13.39
N ALA A 332 -25.71 1.54 -12.99
CA ALA A 332 -26.30 1.32 -11.66
C ALA A 332 -27.28 0.13 -11.64
N ASP A 333 -28.13 0.01 -12.66
CA ASP A 333 -29.10 -1.07 -12.85
C ASP A 333 -28.41 -2.29 -13.48
N GLY A 334 -27.54 -2.96 -12.73
CA GLY A 334 -27.09 -4.32 -13.05
C GLY A 334 -28.20 -5.38 -12.85
N ARG A 335 -29.46 -5.06 -13.22
CA ARG A 335 -30.67 -5.85 -12.94
C ARG A 335 -30.90 -7.00 -13.92
N ASN A 336 -30.25 -6.99 -15.08
CA ASN A 336 -30.30 -8.08 -16.05
C ASN A 336 -28.94 -8.78 -16.04
N ASP A 337 -28.94 -10.11 -15.90
CA ASP A 337 -27.80 -11.02 -15.83
C ASP A 337 -26.42 -10.35 -15.75
N VAL A 338 -25.81 -10.42 -14.59
CA VAL A 338 -24.47 -9.91 -14.29
C VAL A 338 -23.45 -10.34 -15.36
N GLU A 339 -23.59 -11.57 -15.86
CA GLU A 339 -22.78 -12.07 -16.98
C GLU A 339 -23.02 -11.30 -18.28
N SER A 340 -24.28 -11.00 -18.62
CA SER A 340 -24.63 -10.25 -19.84
C SER A 340 -24.10 -8.81 -19.83
N SER A 341 -24.22 -8.10 -18.69
CA SER A 341 -23.73 -6.72 -18.56
C SER A 341 -22.21 -6.66 -18.62
N VAL A 342 -21.51 -7.60 -17.98
CA VAL A 342 -20.04 -7.68 -18.03
C VAL A 342 -19.56 -8.07 -19.42
N GLN A 343 -20.29 -8.93 -20.13
CA GLN A 343 -19.97 -9.28 -21.52
C GLN A 343 -20.15 -8.09 -22.47
N GLU A 344 -21.24 -7.31 -22.31
CA GLU A 344 -21.50 -6.13 -23.12
C GLU A 344 -20.42 -5.04 -22.92
N GLU A 345 -20.05 -4.76 -21.67
CA GLU A 345 -18.99 -3.81 -21.33
C GLU A 345 -17.61 -4.28 -21.87
N ASN A 346 -17.31 -5.57 -21.76
CA ASN A 346 -16.09 -6.14 -22.35
C ASN A 346 -16.06 -6.05 -23.87
N LEU A 347 -17.20 -6.27 -24.54
CA LEU A 347 -17.31 -6.14 -26.00
C LEU A 347 -17.14 -4.69 -26.44
N GLU A 348 -17.84 -3.75 -25.79
CA GLU A 348 -17.72 -2.33 -26.06
C GLU A 348 -16.27 -1.86 -25.89
N ARG A 349 -15.62 -2.26 -24.79
CA ARG A 349 -14.20 -1.98 -24.53
C ARG A 349 -13.30 -2.48 -25.66
N ARG A 350 -13.49 -3.74 -26.08
CA ARG A 350 -12.70 -4.33 -27.17
C ARG A 350 -12.88 -3.57 -28.49
N PHE A 351 -14.10 -3.19 -28.84
CA PHE A 351 -14.35 -2.38 -30.03
C PHE A 351 -13.69 -1.00 -29.96
N ARG A 352 -13.78 -0.32 -28.81
CA ARG A 352 -13.12 0.97 -28.59
C ARG A 352 -11.59 0.87 -28.70
N LEU A 353 -10.98 -0.17 -28.12
CA LEU A 353 -9.53 -0.39 -28.24
C LEU A 353 -9.09 -0.65 -29.69
N VAL A 354 -9.89 -1.38 -30.47
CA VAL A 354 -9.61 -1.59 -31.90
C VAL A 354 -9.71 -0.26 -32.68
N ALA A 355 -10.73 0.56 -32.37
CA ALA A 355 -10.88 1.88 -32.98
C ALA A 355 -9.67 2.79 -32.67
N LEU A 356 -9.28 2.91 -31.39
CA LEU A 356 -8.13 3.72 -30.96
C LEU A 356 -6.81 3.26 -31.62
N ARG A 357 -6.59 1.95 -31.73
CA ARG A 357 -5.40 1.40 -32.43
C ARG A 357 -5.41 1.77 -33.91
N SER A 358 -6.58 1.74 -34.54
CA SER A 358 -6.75 2.11 -35.95
C SER A 358 -6.53 3.61 -36.17
N GLU A 359 -7.08 4.45 -35.31
CA GLU A 359 -6.84 5.91 -35.32
C GLU A 359 -5.35 6.23 -35.13
N ARG A 360 -4.68 5.58 -34.18
CA ARG A 360 -3.24 5.73 -33.97
C ARG A 360 -2.44 5.35 -35.22
N ALA A 361 -2.79 4.24 -35.88
CA ALA A 361 -2.13 3.83 -37.11
C ALA A 361 -2.30 4.86 -38.23
N GLU A 362 -3.50 5.43 -38.38
CA GLU A 362 -3.76 6.47 -39.38
C GLU A 362 -2.99 7.76 -39.09
N LEU A 363 -2.88 8.17 -37.82
CA LEU A 363 -2.05 9.33 -37.45
C LEU A 363 -0.59 9.17 -37.85
N TYR A 364 -0.03 7.97 -37.68
CA TYR A 364 1.33 7.67 -38.17
C TYR A 364 1.41 7.69 -39.70
N HIS A 365 0.39 7.21 -40.39
CA HIS A 365 0.30 7.26 -41.85
C HIS A 365 0.24 8.71 -42.36
N LEU A 366 -0.65 9.55 -41.82
CA LEU A 366 -0.76 10.98 -42.13
C LEU A 366 0.54 11.74 -41.84
N ARG A 367 1.30 11.32 -40.83
CA ARG A 367 2.63 11.87 -40.56
C ARG A 367 3.63 11.44 -41.63
N ALA A 368 3.61 10.18 -42.03
CA ALA A 368 4.50 9.65 -43.07
C ALA A 368 4.23 10.30 -44.43
N THR A 369 2.97 10.62 -44.75
CA THR A 369 2.57 11.36 -45.97
C THR A 369 2.76 12.88 -45.86
N ARG A 370 3.24 13.38 -44.70
CA ARG A 370 3.46 14.80 -44.38
C ARG A 370 2.20 15.68 -44.41
N GLU A 371 1.03 15.09 -44.24
CA GLU A 371 -0.24 15.84 -44.14
C GLU A 371 -0.37 16.54 -42.78
N ILE A 372 0.26 16.01 -41.74
CA ILE A 372 0.25 16.60 -40.39
C ILE A 372 1.65 16.95 -39.86
N SER A 373 1.68 18.00 -39.04
CA SER A 373 2.89 18.40 -38.32
C SER A 373 3.22 17.45 -37.17
N ASN A 374 4.48 17.46 -36.71
CA ASN A 374 4.89 16.63 -35.57
C ASN A 374 4.21 17.06 -34.26
N GLU A 375 3.95 18.36 -34.10
CA GLU A 375 3.27 18.91 -32.93
C GLU A 375 1.80 18.46 -32.88
N THR A 376 1.12 18.49 -34.03
CA THR A 376 -0.26 17.96 -34.17
C THR A 376 -0.32 16.47 -33.86
N LEU A 377 0.64 15.69 -34.37
CA LEU A 377 0.74 14.26 -34.07
C LEU A 377 0.89 14.01 -32.56
N GLN A 378 1.83 14.69 -31.90
CA GLN A 378 2.05 14.50 -30.46
C GLN A 378 0.81 14.85 -29.63
N LYS A 379 0.11 15.94 -29.99
CA LYS A 379 -1.14 16.33 -29.32
C LYS A 379 -2.23 15.27 -29.47
N LEU A 380 -2.48 14.79 -30.69
CA LEU A 380 -3.52 13.79 -30.94
C LEU A 380 -3.16 12.42 -30.34
N LEU A 381 -1.89 12.02 -30.39
CA LEU A 381 -1.44 10.81 -29.71
C LEU A 381 -1.65 10.90 -28.20
N HIS A 382 -1.38 12.05 -27.59
CA HIS A 382 -1.62 12.24 -26.16
C HIS A 382 -3.11 12.07 -25.81
N ASP A 383 -4.02 12.61 -26.62
CA ASP A 383 -5.47 12.45 -26.41
C ASP A 383 -5.90 10.97 -26.54
N LEU A 384 -5.37 10.24 -27.54
CA LEU A 384 -5.62 8.81 -27.69
C LEU A 384 -5.05 7.99 -26.52
N ASP A 385 -3.85 8.33 -26.03
CA ASP A 385 -3.23 7.69 -24.87
C ASP A 385 -4.10 7.85 -23.62
N LEU A 386 -4.70 9.03 -23.41
CA LEU A 386 -5.63 9.28 -22.30
C LEU A 386 -6.91 8.43 -22.42
N LEU A 387 -7.48 8.32 -23.62
CA LEU A 387 -8.65 7.46 -23.87
C LEU A 387 -8.33 5.97 -23.68
N GLU A 388 -7.17 5.52 -24.14
CA GLU A 388 -6.71 4.14 -23.97
C GLU A 388 -6.47 3.83 -22.49
N ALA A 389 -5.88 4.75 -21.73
CA ALA A 389 -5.67 4.59 -20.28
C ALA A 389 -6.99 4.36 -19.53
N LEU A 390 -8.05 5.12 -19.86
CA LEU A 390 -9.38 4.96 -19.27
C LEU A 390 -10.02 3.60 -19.54
N LEU A 391 -9.62 2.90 -20.61
CA LEU A 391 -10.15 1.59 -20.98
C LEU A 391 -9.34 0.43 -20.39
N ILE A 392 -8.07 0.65 -20.04
CA ILE A 392 -7.16 -0.41 -19.53
C ILE A 392 -7.23 -0.54 -18.00
N GLU A 393 -7.48 0.54 -17.25
CA GLU A 393 -7.45 0.54 -15.77
C GLU A 393 -8.50 -0.37 -15.10
N GLU A 394 -9.56 -0.81 -15.78
CA GLU A 394 -10.59 -1.69 -15.19
C GLU A 394 -10.14 -3.16 -14.96
N ASN A 395 -8.90 -3.51 -15.32
CA ASN A 395 -8.43 -4.90 -15.37
C ASN A 395 -7.38 -5.26 -14.29
N GLN A 396 -7.03 -4.36 -13.37
CA GLN A 396 -6.14 -4.61 -12.22
C GLN A 396 -6.92 -4.52 -10.92
#